data_AF-A0A259KQ32-F1
#
_entry.id   AF-A0A259KQ32-F1
#
_cell.length_a   1.000
_cell.length_b   1.000
_cell.length_c   1.000
_cell.angle_alpha   90.00
_cell.angle_beta   90.00
_cell.angle_gamma   90.00
#
_symmetry.space_group_name_H-M   'P 1'
#
loop_
_entity.id
_entity.type
_entity.pdbx_description
1 polymer ?
#
loop_
_entity_poly.entity_id
_entity_poly.type
_entity_poly.pdbx_seq_one_letter_code
_entity_poly.pdbx_strand_id
1 'polypeptide(L)'
;MVAMTKIYVRLLQAVLLAVAVSATPAFAQTFKMPCLVEATIPAMEDVKIKPEKVVIEIQSLGKNIFLKMNGPEPYLLIANSLATEEFTGKNLTTAKEMGAFRKHKVTGAESEIRIDQATVVVTAYHDTTYMGKKVRMNITGPCSVPR
;
A
#
# COMPACT_ATOMS: atom_id res chain seq x y z
N MET A 1 -44.17 7.21 40.28
CA MET A 1 -42.83 6.73 39.87
C MET A 1 -42.82 5.95 38.54
N VAL A 2 -43.88 5.26 38.12
CA VAL A 2 -43.86 4.38 36.91
C VAL A 2 -43.84 5.13 35.56
N ALA A 3 -44.39 6.34 35.47
CA ALA A 3 -44.46 7.09 34.21
C ALA A 3 -43.10 7.66 33.78
N MET A 4 -42.28 8.11 34.73
CA MET A 4 -40.96 8.67 34.46
C MET A 4 -40.03 7.60 33.87
N THR A 5 -40.07 6.38 34.40
CA THR A 5 -39.28 5.23 33.92
C THR A 5 -39.58 4.86 32.47
N LYS A 6 -40.85 4.95 32.03
CA LYS A 6 -41.24 4.69 30.64
C LYS A 6 -40.70 5.73 29.65
N ILE A 7 -40.63 6.99 30.08
CA ILE A 7 -40.09 8.10 29.26
C ILE A 7 -38.57 7.94 29.08
N TYR A 8 -37.84 7.59 30.15
CA TYR A 8 -36.41 7.31 30.06
C TYR A 8 -36.10 6.11 29.15
N VAL A 9 -36.89 5.03 29.20
CA VAL A 9 -36.69 3.86 28.33
C VAL A 9 -36.91 4.21 26.85
N ARG A 10 -37.92 5.03 26.53
CA ARG A 10 -38.19 5.46 25.15
C ARG A 10 -37.10 6.39 24.61
N LEU A 11 -36.59 7.30 25.44
CA LEU A 11 -35.45 8.16 25.11
C LEU A 11 -34.18 7.35 24.86
N LEU A 12 -33.90 6.35 25.70
CA LEU A 12 -32.74 5.46 25.54
C LEU A 12 -32.82 4.65 24.24
N GLN A 13 -34.01 4.14 23.90
CA GLN A 13 -34.26 3.44 22.63
C GLN A 13 -34.07 4.36 21.42
N ALA A 14 -34.57 5.60 21.49
CA ALA A 14 -34.41 6.57 20.41
C ALA A 14 -32.94 6.96 20.20
N VAL A 15 -32.18 7.16 21.28
CA VAL A 15 -30.75 7.45 21.22
C VAL A 15 -29.96 6.26 20.65
N LEU A 16 -30.26 5.03 21.07
CA LEU A 16 -29.63 3.82 20.53
C LEU A 16 -29.92 3.65 19.04
N LEU A 17 -31.14 3.92 18.59
CA LEU A 17 -31.50 3.86 17.17
C LEU A 17 -30.75 4.94 16.36
N ALA A 18 -30.61 6.15 16.90
CA ALA A 18 -29.90 7.25 16.24
C ALA A 18 -28.38 6.98 16.12
N VAL A 19 -27.77 6.35 17.14
CA VAL A 19 -26.36 5.93 17.09
C VAL A 19 -26.15 4.80 16.07
N ALA A 20 -27.08 3.85 15.98
CA ALA A 20 -27.00 2.77 14.99
C ALA A 20 -27.12 3.26 13.53
N VAL A 21 -27.92 4.31 13.27
CA VAL A 21 -28.09 4.89 11.93
C VAL A 21 -26.92 5.81 11.53
N SER A 22 -26.21 6.38 12.52
CA SER A 22 -25.06 7.27 12.29
C SER A 22 -23.72 6.55 12.25
N ALA A 23 -23.69 5.24 12.52
CA ALA A 23 -22.50 4.42 12.37
C ALA A 23 -22.20 4.21 10.88
N THR A 24 -21.52 5.17 10.27
CA THR A 24 -20.98 4.99 8.93
C THR A 24 -19.86 3.95 8.99
N PRO A 25 -19.89 2.90 8.14
CA PRO A 25 -18.74 2.01 8.02
C PRO A 25 -17.54 2.80 7.50
N ALA A 26 -16.46 2.82 8.27
CA ALA A 26 -15.17 3.31 7.80
C ALA A 26 -14.60 2.31 6.78
N PHE A 27 -14.94 2.50 5.50
CA PHE A 27 -14.38 1.69 4.42
C PHE A 27 -12.90 2.06 4.23
N ALA A 28 -11.99 1.21 4.69
CA ALA A 28 -10.62 1.20 4.20
C ALA A 28 -10.64 0.59 2.79
N GLN A 29 -10.88 1.42 1.77
CA GLN A 29 -10.91 0.95 0.38
C GLN A 29 -9.50 0.57 -0.05
N THR A 30 -9.29 -0.72 -0.33
CA THR A 30 -8.07 -1.21 -0.98
C THR A 30 -8.28 -1.14 -2.48
N PHE A 31 -7.51 -0.31 -3.17
CA PHE A 31 -7.52 -0.24 -4.63
C PHE A 31 -6.52 -1.24 -5.19
N LYS A 32 -6.93 -2.02 -6.19
CA LYS A 32 -6.07 -3.02 -6.83
C LYS A 32 -5.83 -2.64 -8.27
N MET A 33 -4.56 -2.53 -8.65
CA MET A 33 -4.14 -2.22 -10.02
C MET A 33 -3.32 -3.39 -10.57
N PRO A 34 -3.83 -4.12 -11.57
CA PRO A 34 -3.03 -5.11 -12.28
C PRO A 34 -1.94 -4.42 -13.10
N CYS A 35 -0.73 -4.96 -13.10
CA CYS A 35 0.41 -4.46 -13.87
C CYS A 35 1.14 -5.61 -14.56
N LEU A 36 1.74 -5.32 -15.71
CA LEU A 36 2.69 -6.20 -16.38
C LEU A 36 4.08 -5.60 -16.16
N VAL A 37 4.89 -6.22 -15.31
CA VAL A 37 6.16 -5.65 -14.87
C VAL A 37 7.34 -6.53 -15.25
N GLU A 38 8.47 -5.90 -15.51
CA GLU A 38 9.77 -6.54 -15.74
C GLU A 38 10.75 -6.07 -14.67
N ALA A 39 11.49 -7.00 -14.06
CA ALA A 39 12.55 -6.66 -13.12
C ALA A 39 13.92 -6.69 -13.79
N THR A 40 14.80 -5.79 -13.40
CA THR A 40 16.22 -5.77 -13.79
C THR A 40 17.11 -5.67 -12.56
N ILE A 41 18.33 -6.22 -12.67
CA ILE A 41 19.36 -6.12 -11.63
C ILE A 41 20.53 -5.28 -12.18
N PRO A 42 20.57 -3.96 -11.90
CA PRO A 42 21.62 -3.09 -12.46
C PRO A 42 23.04 -3.51 -12.07
N ALA A 43 23.21 -4.08 -10.88
CA ALA A 43 24.51 -4.54 -10.38
C ALA A 43 25.06 -5.80 -11.09
N MET A 44 24.26 -6.42 -11.96
CA MET A 44 24.60 -7.64 -12.69
C MET A 44 24.33 -7.43 -14.19
N GLU A 45 24.93 -6.40 -14.80
CA GLU A 45 24.79 -6.11 -16.24
C GLU A 45 23.34 -5.99 -16.73
N ASP A 46 22.46 -5.42 -15.90
CA ASP A 46 21.02 -5.30 -16.19
C ASP A 46 20.35 -6.63 -16.53
N VAL A 47 20.71 -7.72 -15.83
CA VAL A 47 20.02 -9.01 -15.93
C VAL A 47 18.51 -8.79 -15.81
N LYS A 48 17.81 -9.07 -16.93
CA LYS A 48 16.36 -8.98 -17.05
C LYS A 48 15.74 -10.26 -16.51
N ILE A 49 14.84 -10.09 -15.57
CA ILE A 49 14.01 -11.16 -15.02
C ILE A 49 12.75 -11.23 -15.88
N LYS A 50 12.23 -12.43 -16.07
CA LYS A 50 11.03 -12.68 -16.87
C LYS A 50 9.88 -11.74 -16.46
N PRO A 51 9.23 -11.05 -17.41
CA PRO A 51 8.07 -10.22 -17.11
C PRO A 51 6.93 -11.02 -16.48
N GLU A 52 6.25 -10.43 -15.51
CA GLU A 52 5.22 -11.11 -14.73
C GLU A 52 4.00 -10.20 -14.51
N LYS A 53 2.83 -10.83 -14.37
CA LYS A 53 1.61 -10.12 -14.02
C LYS A 53 1.52 -10.00 -12.51
N VAL A 54 1.50 -8.76 -12.02
CA VAL A 54 1.45 -8.44 -10.59
C VAL A 54 0.23 -7.59 -10.29
N VAL A 55 -0.13 -7.51 -9.02
CA VAL A 55 -1.20 -6.61 -8.56
C VAL A 55 -0.61 -5.64 -7.55
N ILE A 56 -0.70 -4.35 -7.83
CA ILE A 56 -0.39 -3.29 -6.86
C ILE A 56 -1.64 -3.05 -6.01
N GLU A 57 -1.54 -3.34 -4.72
CA GLU A 57 -2.55 -3.04 -3.72
C GLU A 57 -2.19 -1.71 -3.07
N ILE A 58 -3.11 -0.76 -3.17
CA ILE A 58 -3.00 0.59 -2.60
C ILE A 58 -3.99 0.69 -1.45
N GLN A 59 -3.49 1.02 -0.27
CA GLN A 59 -4.29 1.29 0.91
C GLN A 59 -3.88 2.62 1.52
N SER A 60 -4.87 3.42 1.91
CA SER A 60 -4.66 4.66 2.65
C SER A 60 -5.18 4.50 4.06
N LEU A 61 -4.37 4.86 5.06
CA LEU A 61 -4.76 4.88 6.47
C LEU A 61 -4.38 6.24 7.06
N GLY A 62 -5.38 7.12 7.17
CA GLY A 62 -5.17 8.50 7.61
C GLY A 62 -4.23 9.24 6.65
N LYS A 63 -3.08 9.69 7.16
CA LYS A 63 -2.04 10.38 6.38
C LYS A 63 -1.03 9.45 5.71
N ASN A 64 -1.11 8.14 5.99
CA ASN A 64 -0.14 7.17 5.52
C ASN A 64 -0.67 6.39 4.32
N ILE A 65 0.24 6.11 3.38
CA ILE A 65 -0.02 5.29 2.21
C ILE A 65 0.74 3.97 2.32
N PHE A 66 0.10 2.90 1.91
CA PHE A 66 0.63 1.54 1.86
C PHE A 66 0.48 1.03 0.43
N LEU A 67 1.60 0.63 -0.15
CA LEU A 67 1.71 0.09 -1.48
C LEU A 67 2.32 -1.31 -1.36
N LYS A 68 1.62 -2.30 -1.88
CA LYS A 68 2.11 -3.68 -1.92
C LYS A 68 2.07 -4.17 -3.36
N MET A 69 3.20 -4.59 -3.89
CA MET A 69 3.26 -5.37 -5.12
C MET A 69 3.08 -6.83 -4.76
N ASN A 70 2.01 -7.43 -5.26
CA ASN A 70 1.67 -8.82 -5.03
C ASN A 70 1.96 -9.62 -6.31
N GLY A 71 3.00 -10.44 -6.25
CA GLY A 71 3.48 -11.30 -7.32
C GLY A 71 4.38 -12.41 -6.75
N PRO A 72 4.84 -13.36 -7.59
CA PRO A 72 5.85 -14.34 -7.17
C PRO A 72 7.18 -13.64 -6.89
N GLU A 73 8.05 -14.24 -6.07
CA GLU A 73 9.40 -13.72 -5.89
C GLU A 73 10.12 -13.63 -7.25
N PRO A 74 10.79 -12.50 -7.56
CA PRO A 74 11.13 -11.37 -6.69
C PRO A 74 10.17 -10.16 -6.77
N TYR A 75 8.99 -10.31 -7.37
CA TYR A 75 8.01 -9.24 -7.54
C TYR A 75 7.12 -8.98 -6.31
N LEU A 76 7.43 -9.60 -5.16
CA LEU A 76 6.75 -9.37 -3.90
C LEU A 76 7.48 -8.29 -3.11
N LEU A 77 6.89 -7.10 -2.99
CA LEU A 77 7.47 -6.04 -2.16
C LEU A 77 6.41 -5.12 -1.53
N ILE A 78 6.79 -4.46 -0.42
CA ILE A 78 5.91 -3.60 0.36
C ILE A 78 6.63 -2.29 0.67
N ALA A 79 6.06 -1.18 0.21
CA ALA A 79 6.49 0.17 0.54
C ALA A 79 5.37 0.92 1.25
N ASN A 80 5.67 1.61 2.35
CA ASN A 80 4.68 2.39 3.07
C ASN A 80 5.31 3.59 3.77
N SER A 81 4.51 4.62 4.02
CA SER A 81 4.97 5.83 4.70
C SER A 81 4.89 5.74 6.24
N LEU A 82 4.48 4.59 6.79
CA LEU A 82 4.34 4.41 8.23
C LEU A 82 5.72 4.21 8.87
N ALA A 83 6.06 5.09 9.81
CA ALA A 83 7.21 4.88 10.67
C ALA A 83 6.82 3.99 11.86
N THR A 84 7.59 2.91 12.08
CA THR A 84 7.45 2.00 13.22
C THR A 84 8.79 1.90 13.96
N GLU A 85 8.87 1.06 14.98
CA GLU A 85 10.14 0.78 15.66
C GLU A 85 11.18 0.20 14.69
N GLU A 86 10.76 -0.69 13.79
CA GLU A 86 11.62 -1.40 12.84
C GLU A 86 11.80 -0.68 11.51
N PHE A 87 10.84 0.16 11.09
CA PHE A 87 10.81 0.76 9.76
C PHE A 87 10.76 2.29 9.81
N THR A 88 11.45 2.92 8.88
CA THR A 88 11.20 4.32 8.51
C THR A 88 10.43 4.36 7.21
N GLY A 89 9.37 5.16 7.17
CA GLY A 89 8.54 5.34 5.99
C GLY A 89 8.55 6.80 5.54
N LYS A 90 8.44 7.03 4.23
CA LYS A 90 8.25 8.37 3.65
C LYS A 90 7.15 8.32 2.60
N ASN A 91 6.24 9.29 2.66
CA ASN A 91 5.25 9.50 1.61
C ASN A 91 5.92 10.26 0.46
N LEU A 92 5.85 9.70 -0.74
CA LEU A 92 6.41 10.28 -1.96
C LEU A 92 5.32 10.78 -2.92
N THR A 93 4.07 10.80 -2.46
CA THR A 93 2.93 11.24 -3.26
C THR A 93 3.05 12.74 -3.56
N THR A 94 2.95 13.07 -4.83
CA THR A 94 2.95 14.41 -5.41
C THR A 94 1.75 14.54 -6.36
N ALA A 95 1.60 15.69 -7.03
CA ALA A 95 0.56 15.89 -8.04
C ALA A 95 0.74 15.00 -9.29
N LYS A 96 1.96 14.52 -9.57
CA LYS A 96 2.29 13.73 -10.77
C LYS A 96 2.41 12.23 -10.46
N GLU A 97 2.93 11.90 -9.29
CA GLU A 97 3.29 10.53 -8.92
C GLU A 97 2.71 10.18 -7.55
N MET A 98 2.17 8.98 -7.41
CA MET A 98 1.81 8.39 -6.12
C MET A 98 2.91 7.43 -5.69
N GLY A 99 3.38 7.51 -4.45
CA GLY A 99 4.45 6.62 -4.04
C GLY A 99 4.72 6.59 -2.55
N ALA A 100 5.46 5.55 -2.16
CA ALA A 100 5.91 5.34 -0.81
C ALA A 100 7.33 4.78 -0.81
N PHE A 101 8.10 5.17 0.20
CA PHE A 101 9.41 4.62 0.49
C PHE A 101 9.41 4.03 1.88
N ARG A 102 10.06 2.88 2.05
CA ARG A 102 10.26 2.22 3.33
C ARG A 102 11.69 1.72 3.44
N LYS A 103 12.28 1.91 4.61
CA LYS A 103 13.60 1.38 4.97
C LYS A 103 13.55 0.64 6.29
N HIS A 104 14.16 -0.53 6.33
CA HIS A 104 14.36 -1.29 7.57
C HIS A 104 15.53 -0.70 8.35
N LYS A 105 15.33 -0.35 9.63
CA LYS A 105 16.36 0.32 10.44
C LYS A 105 17.56 -0.59 10.75
N VAL A 106 17.30 -1.85 11.08
CA VAL A 106 18.36 -2.83 11.42
C VAL A 106 19.13 -3.31 10.18
N THR A 107 18.44 -3.86 9.18
CA THR A 107 19.10 -4.44 8.00
C THR A 107 19.54 -3.40 6.97
N GLY A 108 19.01 -2.18 7.05
CA GLY A 108 19.23 -1.12 6.08
C GLY A 108 18.51 -1.33 4.76
N ALA A 109 17.75 -2.43 4.58
CA ALA A 109 17.08 -2.76 3.33
C ALA A 109 16.02 -1.73 2.95
N GLU A 110 16.04 -1.29 1.71
CA GLU A 110 15.14 -0.25 1.18
C GLU A 110 14.14 -0.84 0.19
N SER A 111 12.97 -0.21 0.13
CA SER A 111 11.92 -0.53 -0.82
C SER A 111 11.15 0.74 -1.18
N GLU A 112 10.82 0.90 -2.46
CA GLU A 112 10.08 2.03 -2.97
C GLU A 112 9.13 1.57 -4.06
N ILE A 113 7.93 2.15 -4.07
CA ILE A 113 6.97 2.02 -5.17
C ILE A 113 6.53 3.43 -5.54
N ARG A 114 6.62 3.77 -6.82
CA ARG A 114 6.09 4.98 -7.44
C ARG A 114 5.23 4.63 -8.62
N ILE A 115 4.14 5.36 -8.79
CA ILE A 115 3.15 5.17 -9.83
C ILE A 115 2.93 6.53 -10.45
N ASP A 116 3.27 6.67 -11.72
CA ASP A 116 2.98 7.89 -12.48
C ASP A 116 1.47 7.94 -12.78
N GLN A 117 0.79 8.99 -12.33
CA GLN A 117 -0.67 9.08 -12.44
C GLN A 117 -1.14 9.34 -13.87
N ALA A 118 -0.31 9.95 -14.72
CA ALA A 118 -0.67 10.28 -16.10
C ALA A 118 -0.50 9.08 -17.04
N THR A 119 0.59 8.34 -16.86
CA THR A 119 0.95 7.20 -17.72
C THR A 119 0.55 5.85 -17.14
N VAL A 120 0.18 5.80 -15.86
CA VAL A 120 -0.19 4.58 -15.12
C VAL A 120 0.95 3.55 -15.21
N VAL A 121 2.19 4.02 -15.14
CA VAL A 121 3.41 3.18 -15.12
C VAL A 121 3.91 3.09 -13.69
N VAL A 122 4.17 1.87 -13.23
CA VAL A 122 4.82 1.63 -11.93
C VAL A 122 6.33 1.58 -12.12
N THR A 123 7.04 2.24 -11.23
CA THR A 123 8.48 2.10 -11.02
C THR A 123 8.71 1.76 -9.56
N ALA A 124 9.43 0.69 -9.31
CA ALA A 124 9.70 0.22 -7.95
C ALA A 124 11.14 -0.26 -7.85
N TYR A 125 11.67 -0.22 -6.64
CA TYR A 125 12.90 -0.95 -6.35
C TYR A 125 12.83 -1.56 -4.96
N HIS A 126 13.58 -2.63 -4.75
CA HIS A 126 13.80 -3.16 -3.41
C HIS A 126 15.14 -3.89 -3.32
N ASP A 127 15.71 -3.88 -2.11
CA ASP A 127 16.90 -4.65 -1.80
C ASP A 127 16.49 -6.08 -1.43
N THR A 128 17.02 -7.07 -2.15
CA THR A 128 16.75 -8.48 -1.93
C THR A 128 18.01 -9.31 -2.13
N THR A 129 17.93 -10.61 -1.86
CA THR A 129 19.02 -11.55 -2.08
C THR A 129 18.73 -12.36 -3.33
N TYR A 130 19.55 -12.19 -4.36
CA TYR A 130 19.48 -12.96 -5.60
C TYR A 130 20.74 -13.80 -5.73
N MET A 131 20.58 -15.13 -5.85
CA MET A 131 21.70 -16.09 -5.91
C MET A 131 22.74 -15.89 -4.79
N GLY A 132 22.29 -15.61 -3.57
CA GLY A 132 23.16 -15.41 -2.40
C GLY A 132 23.87 -14.06 -2.32
N LYS A 133 23.67 -13.16 -3.30
CA LYS A 133 24.20 -11.79 -3.28
C LYS A 133 23.10 -10.79 -2.95
N LYS A 134 23.40 -9.81 -2.09
CA LYS A 134 22.52 -8.66 -1.88
C LYS A 134 22.54 -7.80 -3.13
N VAL A 135 21.37 -7.62 -3.73
CA VAL A 135 21.20 -6.83 -4.95
C VAL A 135 20.00 -5.89 -4.80
N ARG A 136 20.06 -4.76 -5.50
CA ARG A 136 18.91 -3.88 -5.68
C ARG A 136 18.22 -4.28 -6.97
N MET A 137 16.96 -4.67 -6.87
CA MET A 137 16.13 -4.98 -8.02
C MET A 137 15.30 -3.76 -8.40
N ASN A 138 15.33 -3.39 -9.67
CA ASN A 138 14.48 -2.36 -10.24
C ASN A 138 13.34 -3.04 -10.98
N ILE A 139 12.11 -2.59 -10.78
CA ILE A 139 10.91 -3.16 -11.38
C ILE A 139 10.17 -2.04 -12.09
N THR A 140 9.81 -2.24 -13.34
CA THR A 140 9.07 -1.24 -14.12
C THR A 140 8.03 -1.90 -15.01
N GLY A 141 6.92 -1.22 -15.24
CA GLY A 141 5.94 -1.67 -16.21
C GLY A 141 4.62 -0.91 -16.20
N PRO A 142 3.81 -1.06 -17.25
CA PRO A 142 2.49 -0.47 -17.32
C PRO A 142 1.51 -1.17 -16.37
N CYS A 143 0.63 -0.38 -15.77
CA CYS A 143 -0.50 -0.81 -14.98
C CYS A 143 -1.81 -0.43 -15.67
N SER A 144 -2.86 -1.19 -15.40
CA SER A 144 -4.23 -0.79 -15.73
C SER A 144 -4.86 -0.04 -14.57
N VAL A 145 -5.76 0.89 -14.89
CA VAL A 145 -6.53 1.66 -13.90
C VAL A 145 -7.22 0.75 -12.88
N PRO A 146 -7.27 1.16 -11.61
CA PRO A 146 -7.87 0.36 -10.54
C PRO A 146 -9.36 0.11 -10.85
N ARG A 147 -9.78 -1.16 -10.70
CA ARG A 147 -11.19 -1.58 -10.77
C ARG A 147 -11.81 -1.66 -9.39
#